data_AF-A0A402D504-F1
#
_entry.id   AF-A0A402D504-F1
#
_cell.length_a   1.000
_cell.length_b   1.000
_cell.length_c   1.000
_cell.angle_alpha   90.00
_cell.angle_beta   90.00
_cell.angle_gamma   90.00
#
_symmetry.space_group_name_H-M   'P 1'
#
loop_
_entity.id
_entity.type
_entity.pdbx_description
1 polymer ?
#
loop_
_entity_poly.entity_id
_entity_poly.type
_entity_poly.pdbx_seq_one_letter_code
_entity_poly.pdbx_strand_id
1 'polypeptide(L)'
;MWDLMNYQEDEITKLQAIGMALLCVRNTCIEHIHSGIEPQSKTGDYSDVHVVTPYGEIPWNNVSRITDDEMREWMKEVVNKLYTFLIRSNDIDFLERMTIYSQQATHLWEDPKNLTKWFTGKWDNGSEQVD
;
A
#
# COMPACT_ATOMS: atom_id res chain seq x y z
N MET A 1 -22.49 24.26 -9.35
CA MET A 1 -22.31 23.28 -10.45
C MET A 1 -20.86 22.85 -10.55
N TRP A 2 -19.90 23.78 -10.71
CA TRP A 2 -18.46 23.49 -10.67
C TRP A 2 -17.99 22.80 -9.38
N ASP A 3 -18.37 23.29 -8.20
CA ASP A 3 -17.96 22.67 -6.93
C ASP A 3 -18.53 21.26 -6.71
N LEU A 4 -19.74 21.01 -7.24
CA LEU A 4 -20.38 19.69 -7.18
C LEU A 4 -19.71 18.69 -8.12
N MET A 5 -19.29 19.14 -9.31
CA MET A 5 -18.53 18.31 -10.26
C MET A 5 -17.16 17.95 -9.69
N ASN A 6 -16.45 18.92 -9.10
CA ASN A 6 -15.14 18.68 -8.47
C ASN A 6 -15.26 17.74 -7.25
N TYR A 7 -16.33 17.87 -6.45
CA TYR A 7 -16.56 16.97 -5.32
C TYR A 7 -16.81 15.52 -5.77
N GLN A 8 -17.62 15.33 -6.81
CA GLN A 8 -17.89 14.00 -7.36
C GLN A 8 -16.63 13.37 -7.99
N GLU A 9 -15.79 14.17 -8.65
CA GLU A 9 -14.52 13.72 -9.21
C GLU A 9 -13.51 13.31 -8.13
N ASP A 10 -13.46 14.03 -7.00
CA ASP A 10 -12.64 13.68 -5.83
C ASP A 10 -13.08 12.33 -5.23
N GLU A 11 -14.37 12.14 -4.98
CA GLU A 11 -14.90 10.88 -4.44
C GLU A 11 -14.63 9.67 -5.35
N ILE A 12 -14.81 9.83 -6.67
CA ILE A 12 -14.47 8.77 -7.63
C ILE A 12 -12.97 8.45 -7.57
N THR A 13 -12.12 9.47 -7.48
CA THR A 13 -10.66 9.29 -7.39
C THR A 13 -10.26 8.55 -6.12
N LYS A 14 -10.90 8.83 -4.97
CA LYS A 14 -10.66 8.10 -3.72
C LYS A 14 -11.01 6.62 -3.84
N LEU A 15 -12.19 6.32 -4.40
CA LEU A 15 -12.65 4.94 -4.61
C LEU A 15 -11.72 4.17 -5.55
N GLN A 16 -11.25 4.81 -6.62
CA GLN A 16 -10.27 4.23 -7.52
C GLN A 16 -8.93 3.97 -6.81
N ALA A 17 -8.43 4.90 -6.01
CA ALA A 17 -7.18 4.73 -5.26
C ALA A 17 -7.27 3.56 -4.26
N ILE A 18 -8.36 3.47 -3.50
CA ILE A 18 -8.63 2.32 -2.61
C ILE A 18 -8.69 1.02 -3.41
N GLY A 19 -9.38 1.03 -4.56
CA GLY A 19 -9.49 -0.14 -5.41
C GLY A 19 -8.16 -0.59 -5.99
N MET A 20 -7.31 0.35 -6.42
CA MET A 20 -5.95 0.06 -6.87
C MET A 20 -5.11 -0.55 -5.73
N ALA A 21 -5.13 0.03 -4.53
CA ALA A 21 -4.37 -0.47 -3.40
C ALA A 21 -4.82 -1.90 -3.00
N LEU A 22 -6.13 -2.14 -2.91
CA LEU A 22 -6.65 -3.48 -2.62
C LEU A 22 -6.27 -4.47 -3.72
N LEU A 23 -6.64 -4.20 -4.97
CA LEU A 23 -6.60 -5.21 -6.01
C LEU A 23 -5.21 -5.36 -6.65
N CYS A 24 -4.48 -4.26 -6.80
CA CYS A 24 -3.16 -4.27 -7.42
C CYS A 24 -2.03 -4.53 -6.42
N VAL A 25 -2.22 -4.28 -5.12
CA VAL A 25 -1.16 -4.46 -4.11
C VAL A 25 -1.50 -5.57 -3.12
N ARG A 26 -2.58 -5.43 -2.35
CA ARG A 26 -2.91 -6.38 -1.27
C ARG A 26 -3.32 -7.75 -1.79
N ASN A 27 -4.23 -7.80 -2.77
CA ASN A 27 -4.74 -9.03 -3.35
C ASN A 27 -3.75 -9.59 -4.38
N THR A 28 -2.50 -9.76 -3.99
CA THR A 28 -1.43 -10.37 -4.77
C THR A 28 -0.82 -11.51 -3.97
N CYS A 29 0.28 -12.10 -4.45
CA CYS A 29 1.01 -13.12 -3.70
C CYS A 29 1.47 -12.68 -2.30
N ILE A 30 1.49 -11.37 -1.99
CA ILE A 30 1.81 -10.89 -0.64
C ILE A 30 0.83 -11.38 0.43
N GLU A 31 -0.45 -11.62 0.09
CA GLU A 31 -1.41 -12.09 1.11
C GLU A 31 -1.08 -13.50 1.59
N HIS A 32 -0.39 -14.32 0.77
CA HIS A 32 0.16 -15.61 1.20
C HIS A 32 1.27 -15.43 2.23
N ILE A 33 2.16 -14.46 2.03
CA ILE A 33 3.24 -14.12 2.95
C ILE A 33 2.66 -13.55 4.26
N HIS A 34 1.66 -12.68 4.15
CA HIS A 34 0.98 -12.03 5.28
C HIS A 34 0.08 -12.97 6.09
N SER A 35 -0.35 -14.12 5.53
CA SER A 35 -1.23 -15.08 6.20
C SER A 35 -0.55 -15.92 7.31
N GLY A 36 0.75 -15.70 7.55
CA GLY A 36 1.50 -16.36 8.61
C GLY A 36 1.09 -15.95 10.03
N ILE A 37 1.64 -16.66 11.02
CA ILE A 37 1.48 -16.28 12.42
C ILE A 37 2.44 -15.13 12.73
N GLU A 38 1.89 -13.99 13.14
CA GLU A 38 2.69 -12.87 13.64
C GLU A 38 3.32 -13.24 15.00
N PRO A 39 4.63 -13.04 15.20
CA PRO A 39 5.26 -13.26 16.49
C PRO A 39 4.76 -12.24 17.52
N GLN A 40 4.62 -12.67 18.76
CA GLN A 40 4.28 -11.79 19.88
C GLN A 40 5.53 -11.45 20.69
N SER A 41 5.68 -10.17 21.04
CA SER A 41 6.74 -9.68 21.92
C SER A 41 6.16 -9.35 23.29
N LYS A 42 6.83 -9.77 24.36
CA LYS A 42 6.45 -9.43 25.74
C LYS A 42 6.88 -8.00 26.09
N THR A 43 7.99 -7.53 25.53
CA THR A 43 8.49 -6.16 25.74
C THR A 43 7.77 -5.13 24.87
N GLY A 44 7.18 -5.57 23.76
CA GLY A 44 6.46 -4.74 22.79
C GLY A 44 7.38 -4.09 21.73
N ASP A 45 8.70 -4.11 21.94
CA ASP A 45 9.71 -3.59 21.00
C ASP A 45 10.43 -4.70 20.20
N TYR A 46 10.00 -5.96 20.39
CA TYR A 46 10.53 -7.15 19.73
C TYR A 46 12.02 -7.42 20.00
N SER A 47 12.63 -6.78 21.00
CA SER A 47 13.99 -7.09 21.44
C SER A 47 14.11 -8.51 22.02
N ASP A 48 12.99 -9.09 22.47
CA ASP A 48 12.86 -10.44 22.99
C ASP A 48 12.48 -11.50 21.93
N VAL A 49 12.36 -11.10 20.66
CA VAL A 49 12.01 -11.99 19.54
C VAL A 49 13.21 -12.19 18.62
N HIS A 50 13.45 -13.45 18.23
CA HIS A 50 14.49 -13.81 17.26
C HIS A 50 14.02 -14.97 16.39
N VAL A 51 14.63 -15.09 15.21
CA VAL A 51 14.48 -16.26 14.34
C VAL A 51 15.67 -17.18 14.58
N VAL A 52 15.39 -18.43 14.95
CA VAL A 52 16.42 -19.47 15.09
C VAL A 52 16.65 -20.12 13.73
N THR A 53 17.90 -20.12 13.28
CA THR A 53 18.33 -20.81 12.06
C THR A 53 19.44 -21.81 12.39
N PRO A 54 19.78 -22.74 11.47
CA PRO A 54 20.96 -23.59 11.62
C PRO A 54 22.29 -22.81 11.74
N TYR A 55 22.32 -21.54 11.35
CA TYR A 55 23.51 -20.68 11.38
C TYR A 55 23.55 -19.75 12.60
N GLY A 56 22.57 -19.85 13.50
CA GLY A 56 22.45 -19.02 14.70
C GLY A 56 21.12 -18.27 14.77
N GLU A 57 21.02 -17.42 15.78
CA GLU A 57 19.86 -16.56 16.03
C GLU A 57 20.01 -15.23 15.32
N ILE A 58 18.91 -14.75 14.71
CA ILE A 58 18.82 -13.43 14.10
C ILE A 58 17.76 -12.64 14.89
N PRO A 59 18.10 -11.50 15.53
CA PRO A 59 17.11 -10.66 16.18
C PRO A 59 16.01 -10.26 15.21
N TRP A 60 14.74 -10.31 15.64
CA TRP A 60 13.59 -10.04 14.78
C TRP A 60 13.69 -8.68 14.05
N ASN A 61 14.23 -7.68 14.73
CA ASN A 61 14.41 -6.33 14.19
C ASN A 61 15.45 -6.26 13.05
N ASN A 62 16.26 -7.31 12.87
CA ASN A 62 17.27 -7.44 11.81
C ASN A 62 16.89 -8.49 10.74
N VAL A 63 15.77 -9.19 10.91
CA VAL A 63 15.31 -10.21 9.96
C VAL A 63 14.68 -9.54 8.73
N SER A 64 15.11 -9.96 7.53
CA SER A 64 14.33 -9.69 6.32
C SER A 64 13.09 -10.56 6.34
N ARG A 65 11.91 -9.94 6.31
CA ARG A 65 10.60 -10.62 6.39
C ARG A 65 10.09 -11.11 5.05
N ILE A 66 10.67 -10.59 3.97
CA ILE A 66 10.36 -10.94 2.59
C ILE A 66 11.70 -11.24 1.92
N THR A 67 11.79 -12.36 1.23
CA THR A 67 12.97 -12.75 0.45
C THR A 67 13.02 -11.99 -0.88
N ASP A 68 14.19 -11.92 -1.51
CA ASP A 68 14.33 -11.25 -2.81
C ASP A 68 13.47 -11.88 -3.91
N ASP A 69 13.26 -13.20 -3.86
CA ASP A 69 12.43 -13.91 -4.83
C ASP A 69 10.94 -13.61 -4.61
N GLU A 70 10.47 -13.60 -3.37
CA GLU A 70 9.12 -13.16 -3.02
C GLU A 70 8.88 -11.70 -3.41
N MET A 71 9.85 -10.82 -3.15
CA MET A 71 9.78 -9.42 -3.54
C MET A 71 9.69 -9.26 -5.07
N ARG A 72 10.46 -10.06 -5.83
CA ARG A 72 10.44 -10.04 -7.29
C ARG A 72 9.09 -10.52 -7.84
N GLU A 73 8.56 -11.61 -7.30
CA GLU A 73 7.27 -12.15 -7.71
C GLU A 73 6.13 -11.17 -7.39
N TRP A 74 6.13 -10.61 -6.18
CA TRP A 74 5.17 -9.61 -5.75
C TRP A 74 5.19 -8.38 -6.65
N MET A 75 6.37 -7.78 -6.89
CA MET A 75 6.47 -6.60 -7.74
C MET A 75 6.06 -6.86 -9.19
N LYS A 76 6.36 -8.04 -9.73
CA LYS A 76 5.91 -8.43 -11.07
C LYS A 76 4.38 -8.46 -11.15
N GLU A 77 3.71 -9.03 -10.16
CA GLU A 77 2.26 -9.09 -10.12
C GLU A 77 1.65 -7.69 -9.95
N VAL A 78 2.19 -6.89 -9.03
CA VAL A 78 1.76 -5.50 -8.79
C VAL A 78 1.84 -4.69 -10.08
N VAL A 79 2.97 -4.73 -10.78
CA VAL A 79 3.17 -3.98 -12.04
C VAL A 79 2.16 -4.41 -13.11
N ASN A 80 1.92 -5.71 -13.28
CA ASN A 80 0.96 -6.21 -14.26
C ASN A 80 -0.48 -5.75 -13.94
N LYS A 81 -0.85 -5.73 -12.66
CA LYS A 81 -2.18 -5.29 -12.23
C LYS A 81 -2.35 -3.78 -12.34
N LEU A 82 -1.34 -3.00 -11.94
CA LEU A 82 -1.33 -1.55 -12.15
C LEU A 82 -1.45 -1.22 -13.65
N TYR A 83 -0.66 -1.89 -14.50
CA TYR A 83 -0.76 -1.72 -15.95
C TYR A 83 -2.18 -2.02 -16.45
N THR A 84 -2.76 -3.14 -16.02
CA THR A 84 -4.14 -3.53 -16.37
C THR A 84 -5.16 -2.48 -15.93
N PHE A 85 -5.03 -1.97 -14.71
CA PHE A 85 -5.92 -0.92 -14.20
C PHE A 85 -5.81 0.35 -15.06
N LEU A 86 -4.59 0.80 -15.34
CA LEU A 86 -4.34 2.04 -16.07
C LEU A 86 -4.82 1.96 -17.52
N ILE A 87 -4.62 0.84 -18.23
CA ILE A 87 -5.15 0.70 -19.61
C ILE A 87 -6.69 0.59 -19.64
N ARG A 88 -7.32 0.24 -18.51
CA ARG A 88 -8.77 0.12 -18.37
C ARG A 88 -9.39 1.29 -17.61
N SER A 89 -8.66 2.36 -17.35
CA SER A 89 -9.14 3.48 -16.51
C SER A 89 -10.34 4.22 -17.10
N ASN A 90 -10.62 4.04 -18.39
CA ASN A 90 -11.79 4.62 -19.07
C ASN A 90 -12.91 3.61 -19.33
N ASP A 91 -12.78 2.38 -18.82
CA ASP A 91 -13.81 1.35 -18.89
C ASP A 91 -14.70 1.42 -17.64
N ILE A 92 -15.90 1.96 -17.83
CA ILE A 92 -16.87 2.18 -16.75
C ILE A 92 -17.28 0.85 -16.09
N ASP A 93 -17.54 -0.20 -16.88
CA ASP A 93 -17.95 -1.51 -16.34
C ASP A 93 -16.84 -2.12 -15.48
N PHE A 94 -15.58 -1.94 -15.90
CA PHE A 94 -14.43 -2.35 -15.11
C PHE A 94 -14.35 -1.58 -13.79
N LEU A 95 -14.44 -0.24 -13.83
CA LEU A 95 -14.37 0.61 -12.64
C LEU A 95 -15.52 0.37 -11.66
N GLU A 96 -16.74 0.14 -12.14
CA GLU A 96 -17.89 -0.17 -11.29
C GLU A 96 -17.70 -1.49 -10.54
N ARG A 97 -17.26 -2.55 -11.24
CA ARG A 97 -16.97 -3.85 -10.60
C ARG A 97 -15.88 -3.73 -9.54
N MET A 98 -14.82 -3.01 -9.86
CA MET A 98 -13.72 -2.72 -8.93
C MET A 98 -14.25 -2.02 -7.68
N THR A 99 -15.02 -0.95 -7.87
CA THR A 99 -15.59 -0.14 -6.79
C THR A 99 -16.47 -0.97 -5.86
N ILE A 100 -17.38 -1.78 -6.41
CA ILE A 100 -18.27 -2.64 -5.61
C ILE A 100 -17.46 -3.62 -4.77
N TYR A 101 -16.48 -4.30 -5.37
CA TYR A 101 -15.65 -5.26 -4.66
C TYR A 101 -14.81 -4.59 -3.56
N SER A 102 -14.19 -3.45 -3.87
CA SER A 102 -13.32 -2.74 -2.95
C SER A 102 -14.08 -2.19 -1.75
N GLN A 103 -15.24 -1.55 -1.95
CA GLN A 103 -16.04 -1.01 -0.86
C GLN A 103 -16.42 -2.06 0.20
N GLN A 104 -16.70 -3.30 -0.22
CA GLN A 104 -16.99 -4.39 0.71
C GLN A 104 -15.73 -4.81 1.50
N ALA A 105 -14.60 -4.96 0.81
CA ALA A 105 -13.37 -5.47 1.39
C ALA A 105 -12.59 -4.44 2.22
N THR A 106 -12.82 -3.15 2.02
CA THR A 106 -12.06 -2.05 2.65
C THR A 106 -12.94 -1.13 3.49
N HIS A 107 -14.11 -1.57 3.94
CA HIS A 107 -15.03 -0.76 4.75
C HIS A 107 -14.43 -0.27 6.09
N LEU A 108 -13.31 -0.85 6.53
CA LEU A 108 -12.55 -0.43 7.72
C LEU A 108 -11.30 0.41 7.38
N TRP A 109 -11.03 0.68 6.11
CA TRP A 109 -9.88 1.48 5.71
C TRP A 109 -10.20 2.97 5.88
N GLU A 110 -9.18 3.75 6.23
CA GLU A 110 -9.30 5.20 6.27
C GLU A 110 -9.36 5.80 4.86
N ASP A 111 -10.03 6.94 4.72
CA ASP A 111 -10.08 7.67 3.46
C ASP A 111 -8.69 8.15 3.03
N PRO A 112 -8.35 8.04 1.72
CA PRO A 112 -7.09 8.54 1.20
C PRO A 112 -7.05 10.07 1.30
N LYS A 113 -5.88 10.59 1.69
CA LYS A 113 -5.62 12.03 1.84
C LYS A 113 -4.80 12.52 0.66
N ASN A 114 -5.09 13.71 0.16
CA ASN A 114 -4.27 14.36 -0.85
C ASN A 114 -2.97 14.88 -0.21
N LEU A 115 -1.81 14.37 -0.66
CA LEU A 115 -0.50 14.62 -0.06
C LEU A 115 0.34 15.61 -0.92
N THR A 116 0.09 16.92 -0.81
CA THR A 116 0.94 17.98 -1.42
C THR A 116 1.62 18.82 -0.33
N LYS A 117 2.92 19.19 -0.35
CA LYS A 117 3.84 19.67 -1.42
C LYS A 117 5.09 18.78 -1.58
N TRP A 118 5.24 18.13 -2.75
CA TRP A 118 6.23 17.12 -3.21
C TRP A 118 6.00 15.66 -2.80
N PHE A 119 4.82 15.23 -2.34
CA PHE A 119 4.55 13.78 -2.07
C PHE A 119 5.63 13.13 -1.16
N THR A 120 6.13 13.95 -0.22
CA THR A 120 7.56 14.13 0.12
C THR A 120 8.19 13.13 1.06
N GLY A 121 9.45 12.83 0.79
CA GLY A 121 10.45 12.53 1.81
C GLY A 121 11.20 13.77 2.36
N LYS A 122 10.51 14.82 2.86
CA LYS A 122 11.00 16.07 3.53
C LYS A 122 11.73 17.14 2.65
N TRP A 123 11.47 18.46 2.81
CA TRP A 123 12.36 19.61 2.38
C TRP A 123 11.90 20.92 3.07
N ASP A 124 12.70 21.89 3.58
CA ASP A 124 14.14 22.20 3.72
C ASP A 124 14.39 22.76 5.15
N ASN A 125 15.58 22.54 5.73
CA ASN A 125 15.97 23.17 7.00
C ASN A 125 16.60 24.55 6.77
N GLY A 126 15.79 25.61 6.85
CA GLY A 126 16.23 27.01 6.99
C GLY A 126 16.81 27.61 5.71
N SER A 127 16.81 28.91 5.47
CA SER A 127 16.34 30.12 6.15
C SER A 127 16.52 31.23 5.10
N GLU A 128 15.82 32.35 5.27
CA GLU A 128 16.16 33.60 4.58
C GLU A 128 17.67 33.82 4.51
N GLN A 129 18.20 34.08 3.32
CA GLN A 129 19.25 35.08 3.17
C GLN A 129 18.83 36.07 2.08
N VAL A 130 18.53 37.26 2.61
CA VAL A 130 18.56 38.55 1.96
C VAL A 130 19.84 38.70 1.14
N ASP A 131 19.70 39.15 -0.09
CA ASP A 131 20.44 40.29 -0.67
C ASP A 131 19.52 41.01 -1.66
#